data_AF-A0A4P9YA01-F1
#
_entry.id   AF-A0A4P9YA01-F1
#
_cell.length_a   1.000
_cell.length_b   1.000
_cell.length_c   1.000
_cell.angle_alpha   90.00
_cell.angle_beta   90.00
_cell.angle_gamma   90.00
#
_symmetry.space_group_name_H-M   'P 1'
#
loop_
_entity.id
_entity.type
_entity.pdbx_description
1 polymer ?
#
loop_
_entity_poly.entity_id
_entity_poly.type
_entity_poly.pdbx_seq_one_letter_code
_entity_poly.pdbx_strand_id
1 'polypeptide(L)'
;MDRCESEQAVRSNAPENSILKFLINHGFKDPYRDLYPCTKNFTYNNTSRIDFFLTNNPLHNTVRDCAIISTNMDTDHKAIKLRMQIPIALPKYKDTDHKAIKLRMQIPIALPKYKPFEY
;
A
#
# COMPACT_ATOMS: atom_id res chain seq x y z
N MET A 1 1.93 -0.73 -31.41
CA MET A 1 1.26 0.49 -30.92
C MET A 1 -0.04 0.07 -30.26
N ASP A 2 -0.40 0.83 -29.21
CA ASP A 2 -1.42 0.55 -28.18
C ASP A 2 -1.01 -0.48 -27.10
N ARG A 3 -1.23 -0.22 -25.81
CA ARG A 3 -2.25 0.64 -25.16
C ARG A 3 -1.61 1.20 -23.87
N CYS A 4 -1.50 2.47 -23.52
CA CYS A 4 -2.29 3.65 -23.82
C CYS A 4 -1.48 4.83 -23.23
N GLU A 5 -0.59 5.45 -24.03
CA GLU A 5 0.35 6.55 -23.65
C GLU A 5 1.79 6.14 -23.26
N SER A 6 2.41 5.21 -23.99
CA SER A 6 3.86 4.96 -23.87
C SER A 6 4.77 6.12 -24.30
N GLU A 7 4.23 7.31 -24.65
CA GLU A 7 5.05 8.44 -25.12
C GLU A 7 4.85 9.77 -24.38
N GLN A 8 3.78 9.96 -23.59
CA GLN A 8 3.49 11.29 -23.03
C GLN A 8 3.91 11.48 -21.55
N ALA A 9 4.09 10.39 -20.80
CA ALA A 9 4.46 10.47 -19.37
C ALA A 9 5.96 10.68 -19.10
N VAL A 10 6.83 10.61 -20.12
CA VAL A 10 8.29 10.67 -19.89
C VAL A 10 8.82 12.11 -19.75
N ARG A 11 8.07 13.14 -20.18
CA ARG A 11 8.54 14.55 -20.23
C ARG A 11 7.88 15.51 -19.23
N SER A 12 7.53 15.04 -18.03
CA SER A 12 7.24 15.95 -16.93
C SER A 12 8.51 16.14 -16.08
N ASN A 13 9.00 17.39 -16.03
CA ASN A 13 10.12 17.84 -15.19
C ASN A 13 9.69 18.10 -13.73
N ALA A 14 8.50 17.64 -13.32
CA ALA A 14 8.04 17.77 -11.95
C ALA A 14 8.95 16.95 -11.00
N PRO A 15 9.45 17.53 -9.90
CA PRO A 15 10.36 16.85 -8.98
C PRO A 15 9.75 15.57 -8.37
N GLU A 16 8.44 15.50 -8.22
CA GLU A 16 7.72 14.30 -7.76
C GLU A 16 7.90 13.12 -8.73
N ASN A 17 7.97 13.39 -10.04
CA ASN A 17 8.26 12.37 -11.04
C ASN A 17 9.71 11.88 -10.96
N SER A 18 10.64 12.67 -10.39
CA SER A 18 12.02 12.24 -10.19
C SER A 18 12.13 11.19 -9.07
N ILE A 19 11.40 11.39 -7.96
CA ILE A 19 11.39 10.47 -6.81
C ILE A 19 10.69 9.16 -7.18
N LEU A 20 9.52 9.24 -7.84
CA LEU A 20 8.80 8.02 -8.24
C LEU A 20 9.61 7.20 -9.24
N LYS A 21 10.22 7.86 -10.25
CA LYS A 21 11.15 7.20 -11.19
C LYS A 21 12.34 6.59 -10.47
N PHE A 22 12.92 7.30 -9.50
CA PHE A 22 14.04 6.79 -8.70
C PHE A 22 13.65 5.51 -7.95
N LEU A 23 12.50 5.50 -7.26
CA LEU A 23 12.03 4.35 -6.49
C LEU A 23 11.71 3.15 -7.40
N ILE A 24 11.08 3.39 -8.54
CA ILE A 24 10.80 2.34 -9.54
C ILE A 24 12.11 1.74 -10.07
N ASN A 25 13.10 2.58 -10.39
CA ASN A 25 14.42 2.13 -10.84
C ASN A 25 15.17 1.33 -9.76
N HIS A 26 14.84 1.53 -8.48
CA HIS A 26 15.37 0.76 -7.35
C HIS A 26 14.52 -0.48 -7.01
N GLY A 27 13.62 -0.88 -7.90
CA GLY A 27 12.87 -2.13 -7.77
C GLY A 27 11.64 -2.04 -6.87
N PHE A 28 11.17 -0.84 -6.55
CA PHE A 28 9.82 -0.65 -6.02
C PHE A 28 8.81 -0.72 -7.15
N LYS A 29 7.65 -1.28 -6.86
CA LYS A 29 6.54 -1.43 -7.78
C LYS A 29 5.30 -0.77 -7.23
N ASP A 30 4.47 -0.25 -8.11
CA ASP A 30 3.16 0.31 -7.81
C ASP A 30 2.09 -0.75 -8.09
N PRO A 31 1.55 -1.43 -7.06
CA PRO A 31 0.61 -2.53 -7.26
C PRO A 31 -0.68 -2.09 -7.93
N TYR A 32 -1.09 -0.83 -7.75
CA TYR A 32 -2.29 -0.33 -8.40
C TYR A 32 -2.08 -0.24 -9.92
N ARG A 33 -0.93 0.26 -10.36
CA ARG A 33 -0.61 0.37 -11.79
C ARG A 33 -0.39 -1.02 -12.42
N ASP A 34 0.14 -1.97 -11.68
CA ASP A 34 0.32 -3.34 -12.17
C ASP A 34 -1.03 -4.06 -12.37
N LEU A 35 -2.01 -3.84 -11.46
CA LEU A 35 -3.36 -4.39 -11.61
C LEU A 35 -4.21 -3.64 -12.66
N TYR A 36 -4.02 -2.33 -12.79
CA TYR A 36 -4.81 -1.46 -13.67
C TYR A 36 -3.95 -0.56 -14.57
N PRO A 37 -3.17 -1.14 -15.51
CA PRO A 37 -2.16 -0.41 -16.27
C PRO A 37 -2.71 0.77 -17.06
N CYS A 38 -3.87 0.58 -17.70
CA CYS A 38 -4.48 1.57 -18.59
C CYS A 38 -5.55 2.43 -17.93
N THR A 39 -5.85 2.23 -16.63
CA THR A 39 -6.97 2.94 -16.00
C THR A 39 -6.53 4.31 -15.50
N LYS A 40 -7.28 5.35 -15.88
CA LYS A 40 -7.14 6.72 -15.36
C LYS A 40 -8.11 6.92 -14.19
N ASN A 41 -7.72 6.41 -13.02
CA ASN A 41 -8.39 6.72 -11.77
C ASN A 41 -7.52 7.67 -10.95
N PHE A 42 -8.19 8.60 -10.28
CA PHE A 42 -7.56 9.68 -9.54
C PHE A 42 -7.81 9.52 -8.05
N THR A 43 -6.83 9.89 -7.26
CA THR A 43 -6.95 9.95 -5.80
C THR A 43 -7.13 11.36 -5.30
N TYR A 44 -6.80 12.40 -6.09
CA TYR A 44 -6.94 13.79 -5.70
C TYR A 44 -7.79 14.56 -6.72
N ASN A 45 -8.84 15.23 -6.24
CA ASN A 45 -9.71 16.17 -6.97
C ASN A 45 -10.16 15.71 -8.37
N ASN A 46 -10.26 14.39 -8.61
CA ASN A 46 -10.52 13.80 -9.94
C ASN A 46 -9.58 14.26 -11.07
N THR A 47 -8.38 14.75 -10.75
CA THR A 47 -7.41 15.26 -11.73
C THR A 47 -6.08 14.52 -11.70
N SER A 48 -5.68 13.98 -10.56
CA SER A 48 -4.37 13.36 -10.39
C SER A 48 -4.40 12.18 -9.42
N ARG A 49 -3.45 11.26 -9.60
CA ARG A 49 -3.22 10.13 -8.68
C ARG A 49 -1.87 10.31 -8.02
N ILE A 50 -1.89 10.98 -6.87
CA ILE A 50 -0.69 11.32 -6.08
C ILE A 50 -0.55 10.45 -4.83
N ASP A 51 -1.56 9.62 -4.53
CA ASP A 51 -1.54 8.66 -3.44
C ASP A 51 -1.27 7.26 -4.00
N PHE A 52 -0.27 6.58 -3.45
CA PHE A 52 0.16 5.28 -3.93
C PHE A 52 0.72 4.40 -2.81
N PHE A 53 0.62 3.09 -3.01
CA PHE A 53 1.48 2.14 -2.32
C PHE A 53 2.68 1.82 -3.21
N LEU A 54 3.87 1.77 -2.63
CA LEU A 54 5.06 1.23 -3.28
C LEU A 54 5.55 0.02 -2.50
N THR A 55 5.70 -1.10 -3.19
CA THR A 55 6.13 -2.38 -2.62
C THR A 55 7.46 -2.79 -3.22
N ASN A 56 8.39 -3.30 -2.42
CA ASN A 56 9.57 -3.97 -2.95
C ASN A 56 9.19 -5.33 -3.59
N ASN A 57 10.07 -5.88 -4.42
CA ASN A 57 9.79 -7.13 -5.15
C ASN A 57 9.27 -8.30 -4.29
N PRO A 58 9.84 -8.63 -3.11
CA PRO A 58 9.34 -9.74 -2.30
C PRO A 58 7.90 -9.52 -1.80
N LEU A 59 7.58 -8.32 -1.30
CA LEU A 59 6.22 -8.01 -0.81
C LEU A 59 5.23 -7.89 -1.96
N HIS A 60 5.67 -7.41 -3.11
CA HIS A 60 4.83 -7.25 -4.28
C HIS A 60 4.16 -8.57 -4.70
N ASN A 61 4.90 -9.69 -4.64
CA ASN A 61 4.36 -11.02 -4.94
C ASN A 61 3.28 -11.50 -3.96
N THR A 62 3.14 -10.84 -2.81
CA THR A 62 2.10 -11.13 -1.82
C THR A 62 0.84 -10.29 -1.99
N VAL A 63 0.85 -9.30 -2.90
CA VAL A 63 -0.31 -8.44 -3.16
C VAL A 63 -1.42 -9.26 -3.80
N ARG A 64 -2.63 -9.15 -3.25
CA ARG A 64 -3.83 -9.83 -3.75
C ARG A 64 -4.84 -8.89 -4.36
N ASP A 65 -4.87 -7.65 -3.89
CA ASP A 65 -5.81 -6.62 -4.35
C ASP A 65 -5.25 -5.25 -4.00
N CYS A 66 -5.53 -4.25 -4.84
CA CYS A 66 -5.24 -2.85 -4.58
C CYS A 66 -6.33 -2.01 -5.22
N ALA A 67 -7.00 -1.13 -4.48
CA ALA A 67 -8.15 -0.39 -5.00
C ALA A 67 -8.19 1.05 -4.49
N ILE A 68 -8.73 1.95 -5.31
CA ILE A 68 -9.13 3.30 -4.89
C ILE A 68 -10.58 3.21 -4.43
N ILE A 69 -10.84 3.62 -3.20
CA ILE A 69 -12.17 3.61 -2.60
C ILE A 69 -12.86 4.93 -2.95
N SER A 70 -13.94 4.86 -3.73
CA SER A 70 -14.70 6.01 -4.23
C SER A 70 -15.81 6.49 -3.28
N THR A 71 -15.76 6.12 -2.00
CA THR A 71 -16.73 6.60 -1.01
C THR A 71 -16.53 8.10 -0.78
N ASN A 72 -17.63 8.85 -0.68
CA ASN A 72 -17.59 10.26 -0.29
C ASN A 72 -17.00 10.36 1.12
N MET A 73 -15.76 10.83 1.17
CA MET A 73 -15.08 11.29 2.37
C MET A 73 -15.09 12.82 2.31
N ASP A 74 -15.16 13.50 3.44
CA ASP A 74 -15.07 14.97 3.51
C ASP A 74 -13.61 15.45 3.28
N THR A 75 -13.03 15.05 2.15
CA THR A 75 -11.69 15.42 1.68
C THR A 75 -11.67 15.38 0.15
N ASP A 76 -10.78 16.19 -0.42
CA ASP A 76 -10.36 16.16 -1.82
C ASP A 76 -9.56 14.91 -2.23
N HIS A 77 -9.19 14.05 -1.27
CA HIS A 77 -8.53 12.77 -1.50
C HIS A 77 -9.49 11.57 -1.41
N LYS A 78 -9.23 10.53 -2.22
CA LYS A 78 -9.86 9.21 -2.12
C LYS A 78 -8.93 8.26 -1.40
N ALA A 79 -9.50 7.43 -0.52
CA ALA A 79 -8.72 6.42 0.17
C ALA A 79 -8.21 5.35 -0.79
N ILE A 80 -7.02 4.84 -0.52
CA ILE A 80 -6.44 3.68 -1.23
C ILE A 80 -6.34 2.49 -0.29
N LYS A 81 -6.59 1.30 -0.82
CA LYS A 81 -6.55 0.04 -0.11
C LYS A 81 -5.55 -0.89 -0.75
N LEU A 82 -4.75 -1.58 0.07
CA LEU A 82 -3.87 -2.66 -0.35
C LEU A 82 -4.19 -3.90 0.49
N ARG A 83 -4.43 -5.03 -0.17
CA ARG A 83 -4.56 -6.33 0.47
C ARG A 83 -3.36 -7.17 0.14
N MET A 84 -2.63 -7.59 1.17
CA MET A 84 -1.49 -8.50 1.03
C MET A 84 -1.77 -9.80 1.77
N GLN A 85 -1.24 -10.90 1.26
CA GLN A 85 -1.22 -12.19 1.95
C GLN A 85 0.18 -12.45 2.48
N ILE A 86 0.43 -12.07 3.72
CA ILE A 86 1.73 -12.31 4.36
C ILE A 86 1.75 -13.77 4.84
N PRO A 87 2.69 -14.60 4.35
CA PRO A 87 2.88 -15.92 4.94
C PRO A 87 3.43 -15.73 6.36
N ILE A 88 2.62 -16.08 7.35
CA ILE A 88 3.09 -16.18 8.73
C ILE A 88 3.92 -17.47 8.78
N ALA A 89 5.25 -17.32 8.80
CA ALA A 89 6.10 -18.39 9.26
C ALA A 89 5.81 -18.59 10.74
N LEU A 90 4.87 -19.48 11.06
CA LEU A 90 4.72 -19.95 12.43
C LEU A 90 6.07 -20.58 12.80
N PRO A 91 6.72 -20.16 13.90
CA PRO A 91 7.89 -20.87 14.38
C PRO A 91 7.46 -22.31 14.56
N LYS A 92 8.11 -23.23 13.82
CA LYS A 92 7.98 -24.66 14.08
C LYS A 92 8.49 -24.86 15.50
N TYR A 93 7.57 -24.95 16.46
CA TYR A 93 7.91 -25.36 17.81
C TYR A 93 8.51 -26.74 17.66
N LYS A 94 9.83 -26.86 17.84
CA LYS A 94 10.43 -28.17 18.05
C LYS A 94 9.82 -28.63 19.38
N ASP A 95 9.06 -29.71 19.34
CA ASP A 95 8.64 -30.43 20.53
C ASP A 95 9.90 -30.85 21.29
N THR A 96 10.37 -29.98 22.16
CA THR A 96 11.22 -30.33 23.29
C THR A 96 10.47 -29.88 24.52
N ASP A 97 9.91 -30.89 25.18
CA ASP A 97 9.32 -30.91 26.51
C ASP A 97 7.98 -30.21 26.70
N HIS A 98 6.95 -31.05 26.76
CA HIS A 98 5.63 -30.77 27.33
C HIS A 98 5.75 -30.20 28.74
N LYS A 99 5.86 -28.87 28.86
CA LYS A 99 5.27 -28.13 29.97
C LYS A 99 4.36 -27.09 29.36
N ALA A 100 3.07 -27.19 29.65
CA ALA A 100 2.02 -26.34 29.12
C ALA A 100 2.33 -24.85 29.39
N ILE A 101 2.91 -24.17 28.40
CA ILE A 101 3.02 -22.71 28.41
C ILE A 101 1.67 -22.19 27.94
N LYS A 102 0.87 -21.73 28.88
CA LYS A 102 -0.36 -20.98 28.62
C LYS A 102 0.04 -19.65 27.98
N LEU A 103 0.13 -19.62 26.65
CA LEU A 103 0.45 -18.42 25.88
C LEU A 103 -0.69 -17.42 26.01
N ARG A 104 -0.59 -16.53 27.00
CA ARG A 104 -1.39 -15.31 27.05
C ARG A 104 -0.80 -14.37 26.01
N MET A 105 -1.34 -14.40 24.79
CA MET A 105 -1.04 -13.39 23.78
C MET A 105 -1.53 -12.02 24.28
N GLN A 106 -0.61 -11.24 24.84
CA GLN A 106 -0.82 -9.82 25.08
C GLN A 106 -0.32 -9.09 23.84
N ILE A 107 -1.25 -8.76 22.94
CA ILE A 107 -0.97 -7.84 21.83
C ILE A 107 -0.80 -6.46 22.46
N PRO A 108 0.36 -5.79 22.35
CA PRO A 108 0.46 -4.39 22.74
C PRO A 108 -0.27 -3.57 21.67
N ILE A 109 -1.57 -3.37 21.85
CA ILE A 109 -2.29 -2.34 21.12
C ILE A 109 -1.88 -1.02 21.78
N ALA A 110 -0.94 -0.30 21.17
CA ALA A 110 -0.70 1.09 21.50
C ALA A 110 -1.92 1.90 21.05
N LEU A 111 -2.93 2.00 21.92
CA LEU A 111 -4.04 2.92 21.73
C LEU A 111 -3.49 4.35 21.82
N PRO A 112 -3.69 5.21 20.79
CA PRO A 112 -3.37 6.63 20.94
C PRO A 112 -4.22 7.19 22.09
N LYS A 113 -3.56 7.89 23.02
CA LYS A 113 -4.22 8.55 24.15
C LYS A 113 -5.18 9.62 23.62
N TYR A 114 -6.47 9.34 23.67
CA TYR A 114 -7.52 10.33 23.41
C TYR A 114 -7.47 11.36 24.54
N LYS A 115 -7.22 12.63 24.22
CA LYS A 115 -7.48 13.74 25.15
C LYS A 115 -8.97 14.08 25.04
N PRO A 116 -9.76 13.99 26.12
CA PRO A 116 -11.11 14.53 26.09
C PRO A 116 -11.05 16.04 25.95
N PHE A 117 -11.93 16.59 25.12
CA PHE A 117 -12.16 18.04 25.05
C PHE A 117 -12.76 18.49 26.38
N GLU A 118 -12.09 19.43 27.04
CA GLU A 118 -12.66 20.19 28.15
C GLU A 118 -13.60 21.25 27.55
N TYR A 119 -14.86 21.24 27.97
CA TYR A 119 -15.85 22.28 27.66
C TYR A 119 -15.63 23.50 28.54
#